data_AF-A0A2V7GC00-F1
#
_entry.id   AF-A0A2V7GC00-F1
#
_cell.length_a   1.000
_cell.length_b   1.000
_cell.length_c   1.000
_cell.angle_alpha   90.00
_cell.angle_beta   90.00
_cell.angle_gamma   90.00
#
_symmetry.space_group_name_H-M   'P 1'
#
loop_
_entity.id
_entity.type
_entity.pdbx_description
1 polymer ?
#
loop_
_entity_poly.entity_id
_entity_poly.type
_entity_poly.pdbx_seq_one_letter_code
_entity_poly.pdbx_strand_id
1 'polypeptide(L)'
;MSLREAASVVFGLAAVLPTLLFVYLLSSANLLHRPDVQIGLLSAVTVSVLGFLVFRRMIGQIARLAEQAPRLSEPAAAGVGADVAPVPGLGQVTEISQVTGAFHQMLDDNARLLEEARESARQLQRVVDDLKATQEQLVRGETLRAMGQLASGMAHHLNNLFAVILGRAELLLASAEGATARRSLENIRRAAQDGADVARRVQRFSRLHPLSAPVAVDLREL
;
A
#
# COMPACT_ATOMS: atom_id res chain seq x y z
N MET A 1 6.46 29.35 -20.62
CA MET A 1 5.96 28.00 -20.95
C MET A 1 4.52 27.94 -20.46
N SER A 2 3.55 27.88 -21.38
CA SER A 2 2.14 28.11 -21.02
C SER A 2 1.55 26.89 -20.29
N LEU A 3 0.63 27.10 -19.34
CA LEU A 3 -0.02 26.03 -18.57
C LEU A 3 -0.67 24.96 -19.47
N ARG A 4 -1.02 25.32 -20.72
CA ARG A 4 -1.53 24.42 -21.77
C ARG A 4 -0.46 23.48 -22.34
N GLU A 5 0.80 23.90 -22.43
CA GLU A 5 1.91 23.05 -22.89
C GLU A 5 2.36 22.06 -21.82
N ALA A 6 2.38 22.47 -20.55
CA ALA A 6 2.70 21.56 -19.45
C ALA A 6 1.62 20.48 -19.29
N ALA A 7 0.33 20.85 -19.42
CA ALA A 7 -0.78 19.91 -19.36
C ALA A 7 -0.82 18.94 -20.54
N SER A 8 -0.44 19.37 -21.76
CA SER A 8 -0.39 18.48 -22.93
C SER A 8 0.75 17.47 -22.84
N VAL A 9 1.90 17.86 -22.28
CA VAL A 9 3.05 16.98 -22.08
C VAL A 9 2.79 15.95 -20.98
N VAL A 10 2.26 16.37 -19.82
CA VAL A 10 1.94 15.45 -18.71
C VAL A 10 0.83 14.47 -19.09
N PHE A 11 -0.17 14.92 -19.86
CA PHE A 11 -1.24 14.04 -20.32
C PHE A 11 -0.80 13.12 -21.46
N GLY A 12 0.06 13.61 -22.37
CA GLY A 12 0.74 12.76 -23.36
C GLY A 12 1.54 11.65 -22.68
N LEU A 13 2.27 11.97 -21.60
CA LEU A 13 3.02 11.00 -20.82
C LEU A 13 2.11 10.00 -20.09
N ALA A 14 1.02 10.46 -19.46
CA ALA A 14 0.11 9.62 -18.68
C ALA A 14 -0.80 8.72 -19.53
N ALA A 15 -1.11 9.10 -20.79
CA ALA A 15 -1.96 8.31 -21.67
C ALA A 15 -1.16 7.47 -22.69
N VAL A 16 -0.05 7.99 -23.23
CA VAL A 16 0.67 7.31 -24.31
C VAL A 16 1.56 6.19 -23.77
N LEU A 17 2.21 6.37 -22.61
CA LEU A 17 3.07 5.33 -22.03
C LEU A 17 2.31 4.05 -21.64
N PRO A 18 1.17 4.11 -20.94
CA PRO A 18 0.42 2.90 -20.61
C PRO A 18 -0.10 2.18 -21.86
N THR A 19 -0.50 2.95 -22.88
CA THR A 19 -1.01 2.38 -24.14
C THR A 19 0.12 1.71 -24.94
N LEU A 20 1.29 2.33 -25.02
CA LEU A 20 2.48 1.73 -25.64
C LEU A 20 2.98 0.51 -24.88
N LEU A 21 2.98 0.56 -23.54
CA LEU A 21 3.37 -0.57 -22.68
C LEU A 21 2.40 -1.74 -22.87
N PHE A 22 1.11 -1.48 -22.96
CA PHE A 22 0.07 -2.49 -23.20
C PHE A 22 0.21 -3.13 -24.58
N VAL A 23 0.44 -2.32 -25.62
CA VAL A 23 0.71 -2.82 -26.99
C VAL A 23 2.00 -3.64 -27.04
N TYR A 24 3.04 -3.21 -26.33
CA TYR A 24 4.32 -3.93 -26.22
C TYR A 24 4.16 -5.27 -25.49
N LEU A 25 3.43 -5.30 -24.37
CA LEU A 25 3.10 -6.53 -23.64
C LEU A 25 2.31 -7.51 -24.51
N LEU A 26 1.33 -7.04 -25.27
CA LEU A 26 0.55 -7.88 -26.19
C LEU A 26 1.39 -8.43 -27.35
N SER A 27 2.30 -7.62 -27.88
CA SER A 27 3.26 -8.03 -28.92
C SER A 27 4.26 -9.06 -28.38
N SER A 28 4.78 -8.86 -27.16
CA SER A 28 5.72 -9.77 -26.50
C SER A 28 5.11 -11.14 -26.17
N ALA A 29 3.80 -11.21 -25.98
CA ALA A 29 3.07 -12.45 -25.71
C ALA A 29 2.74 -13.26 -26.98
N ASN A 30 3.06 -12.76 -28.18
CA ASN A 30 2.82 -13.42 -29.48
C ASN A 30 1.35 -13.85 -29.75
N LEU A 31 0.38 -13.23 -29.04
CA LEU A 31 -1.04 -13.55 -29.09
C LEU A 31 -1.82 -12.82 -30.21
N LEU A 32 -1.13 -12.01 -31.02
CA LEU A 32 -1.72 -11.10 -32.02
C LEU A 32 -2.53 -11.79 -33.14
N HIS A 33 -2.35 -13.10 -33.33
CA HIS A 33 -3.02 -13.87 -34.38
C HIS A 33 -4.41 -14.39 -33.98
N ARG A 34 -4.82 -14.26 -32.70
CA ARG A 34 -6.15 -14.71 -32.26
C ARG A 34 -7.20 -13.63 -32.50
N PRO A 35 -8.31 -13.93 -33.20
CA PRO A 35 -9.33 -12.94 -33.53
C PRO A 35 -9.99 -12.33 -32.28
N ASP A 36 -10.12 -13.12 -31.20
CA ASP A 36 -10.69 -12.65 -29.92
C ASP A 36 -9.82 -11.55 -29.26
N VAL A 37 -8.50 -11.64 -29.43
CA VAL A 37 -7.54 -10.67 -28.89
C VAL A 37 -7.56 -9.37 -29.71
N GLN A 38 -7.78 -9.47 -31.02
CA GLN A 38 -7.87 -8.30 -31.90
C GLN A 38 -9.10 -7.45 -31.60
N ILE A 39 -10.25 -8.08 -31.35
CA ILE A 39 -11.49 -7.38 -30.96
C ILE A 39 -11.31 -6.69 -29.61
N GLY A 40 -10.71 -7.39 -28.63
CA GLY A 40 -10.39 -6.83 -27.33
C GLY A 40 -9.46 -5.60 -27.44
N LEU A 41 -8.40 -5.70 -28.23
CA LEU A 41 -7.46 -4.59 -28.46
C LEU A 41 -8.15 -3.39 -29.13
N LEU A 42 -8.99 -3.63 -30.14
CA LEU A 42 -9.68 -2.57 -30.87
C LEU A 42 -10.65 -1.83 -29.95
N SER A 43 -11.40 -2.55 -29.10
CA SER A 43 -12.29 -1.93 -28.11
C SER A 43 -11.52 -1.11 -27.06
N ALA A 44 -10.38 -1.60 -26.58
CA ALA A 44 -9.54 -0.90 -25.61
C ALA A 44 -8.96 0.39 -26.19
N VAL A 45 -8.50 0.36 -27.45
CA VAL A 45 -8.01 1.55 -28.15
C VAL A 45 -9.14 2.56 -28.37
N THR A 46 -10.33 2.11 -28.78
CA THR A 46 -11.49 3.00 -28.97
C THR A 46 -11.90 3.69 -27.68
N VAL A 47 -11.97 2.96 -26.55
CA VAL A 47 -12.30 3.53 -25.23
C VAL A 47 -11.24 4.54 -24.80
N SER A 48 -9.96 4.23 -24.99
CA SER A 48 -8.85 5.13 -24.62
C SER A 48 -8.88 6.42 -25.44
N VAL A 49 -9.10 6.34 -26.75
CA VAL A 49 -9.21 7.51 -27.64
C VAL A 49 -10.44 8.36 -27.28
N LEU A 50 -11.58 7.72 -26.99
CA LEU A 50 -12.80 8.44 -26.60
C LEU A 50 -12.60 9.16 -25.25
N GLY A 51 -11.99 8.50 -24.27
CA GLY A 51 -11.64 9.09 -22.98
C GLY A 51 -10.72 10.30 -23.13
N PHE A 52 -9.70 10.19 -23.99
CA PHE A 52 -8.80 11.31 -24.32
C PHE A 52 -9.55 12.51 -24.91
N LEU A 53 -10.47 12.28 -25.85
CA LEU A 53 -11.25 13.34 -26.49
C LEU A 53 -12.17 14.07 -25.49
N VAL A 54 -12.86 13.32 -24.63
CA VAL A 54 -13.74 13.87 -23.59
C VAL A 54 -12.94 14.71 -22.60
N PHE A 55 -11.82 14.19 -22.11
CA PHE A 55 -10.96 14.89 -21.17
C PHE A 55 -10.38 16.19 -21.78
N ARG A 56 -9.91 16.13 -23.03
CA ARG A 56 -9.40 17.31 -23.76
C ARG A 56 -10.48 18.37 -23.92
N ARG A 57 -11.72 17.96 -24.19
CA ARG A 57 -12.87 18.87 -24.29
C ARG A 57 -13.20 19.51 -22.94
N MET A 58 -13.14 18.74 -21.85
CA MET A 58 -13.44 19.20 -20.49
C MET A 58 -12.42 20.22 -19.99
N ILE A 59 -11.11 19.97 -20.15
CA ILE A 59 -10.06 20.94 -19.80
C ILE A 59 -10.20 22.22 -20.61
N GLY A 60 -10.51 22.11 -21.91
CA GLY A 60 -10.75 23.28 -22.74
C GLY A 60 -11.97 24.10 -22.31
N GLN A 61 -12.94 23.50 -21.62
CA GLN A 61 -14.07 24.22 -21.02
C GLN A 61 -13.68 24.84 -19.68
N ILE A 62 -12.99 24.10 -18.80
CA ILE A 62 -12.53 24.60 -17.50
C ILE A 62 -11.56 25.78 -17.68
N ALA A 63 -10.64 25.71 -18.64
CA ALA A 63 -9.71 26.82 -18.93
C ALA A 63 -10.46 28.06 -19.45
N ARG A 64 -11.50 27.87 -20.27
CA ARG A 64 -12.35 28.98 -20.75
C ARG A 64 -13.19 29.60 -19.64
N LEU A 65 -13.70 28.80 -18.71
CA LEU A 65 -14.44 29.28 -17.53
C LEU A 65 -13.51 29.98 -16.54
N ALA A 66 -12.27 29.50 -16.39
CA ALA A 66 -11.26 30.15 -15.55
C ALA A 66 -10.78 31.49 -16.12
N GLU A 67 -10.74 31.64 -17.46
CA GLU A 67 -10.45 32.94 -18.12
C GLU A 67 -11.64 33.90 -18.08
N GLN A 68 -12.87 33.39 -18.02
CA GLN A 68 -14.11 34.20 -17.90
C GLN A 68 -14.46 34.56 -16.45
N ALA A 69 -13.82 33.95 -15.46
CA ALA A 69 -13.95 34.36 -14.08
C ALA A 69 -13.34 35.77 -13.93
N PRO A 70 -14.10 36.80 -13.49
CA PRO A 70 -13.52 38.10 -13.21
C PRO A 70 -12.40 37.89 -12.20
N ARG A 71 -11.19 38.33 -12.54
CA ARG A 71 -10.06 38.31 -11.62
C ARG A 71 -10.44 39.17 -10.42
N LEU A 72 -10.92 38.54 -9.35
CA LEU A 72 -11.04 39.14 -8.02
C LEU A 72 -9.63 39.28 -7.45
N SER A 73 -8.80 40.06 -8.13
CA SER A 73 -7.43 40.37 -7.77
C SER A 73 -7.09 41.72 -8.38
N GLU A 74 -7.87 42.73 -7.99
CA GLU A 74 -7.24 43.94 -7.49
C GLU A 74 -7.51 43.97 -5.98
N PRO A 75 -6.48 43.89 -5.11
CA PRO A 75 -6.60 44.58 -3.84
C PRO A 75 -6.67 46.06 -4.22
N ALA A 76 -7.89 46.59 -4.29
CA ALA A 76 -8.11 48.00 -4.11
C ALA A 76 -7.66 48.33 -2.68
N ALA A 77 -6.35 48.49 -2.50
CA ALA A 77 -5.76 49.37 -1.49
C ALA A 77 -6.01 50.83 -1.88
N ALA A 78 -7.19 51.13 -2.43
CA ALA A 78 -7.77 52.45 -2.42
C ALA A 78 -8.64 52.46 -1.17
N GLY A 79 -8.13 53.12 -0.12
CA GLY A 79 -8.70 53.07 1.20
C GLY A 79 -10.22 53.27 1.18
N VAL A 80 -10.93 52.33 1.80
CA VAL A 80 -12.23 52.62 2.41
C VAL A 80 -11.96 53.31 3.75
N GLY A 81 -11.17 54.37 3.70
CA GLY A 81 -11.43 55.58 4.45
C GLY A 81 -12.38 56.42 3.60
N ALA A 82 -13.51 55.85 3.19
CA ALA A 82 -14.63 56.67 2.78
C ALA A 82 -15.17 57.25 4.08
N ASP A 83 -14.63 58.41 4.44
CA ASP A 83 -15.34 59.40 5.23
C ASP A 83 -16.77 59.47 4.70
N VAL A 84 -17.68 58.73 5.34
CA VAL A 84 -19.09 58.75 4.99
C VAL A 84 -19.58 60.10 5.46
N ALA A 85 -19.54 61.07 4.56
CA ALA A 85 -20.04 62.41 4.82
C ALA A 85 -21.44 62.29 5.46
N PRO A 86 -21.68 62.91 6.62
CA PRO A 86 -22.91 62.73 7.36
C PRO A 86 -24.07 63.23 6.50
N VAL A 87 -24.99 62.33 6.15
CA VAL A 87 -26.23 62.69 5.44
C VAL A 87 -27.12 63.44 6.44
N PRO A 88 -27.47 64.72 6.18
CA PRO A 88 -28.24 65.52 7.12
C PRO A 88 -29.60 64.85 7.40
N GLY A 89 -29.85 64.52 8.68
CA GLY A 89 -31.15 63.99 9.15
C GLY A 89 -31.23 62.48 9.39
N LEU A 90 -30.20 61.68 9.10
CA LEU A 90 -30.26 60.20 9.23
C LEU A 90 -29.14 59.54 10.07
N GLY A 91 -28.19 60.30 10.65
CA GLY A 91 -27.13 59.75 11.50
C GLY A 91 -26.09 58.91 10.73
N GLN A 92 -25.10 58.33 11.43
CA GLN A 92 -24.08 57.48 10.81
C GLN A 92 -24.65 56.10 10.50
N VAL A 93 -24.52 55.63 9.25
CA VAL A 93 -24.89 54.27 8.85
C VAL A 93 -23.79 53.30 9.31
N THR A 94 -23.75 52.99 10.61
CA THR A 94 -22.71 52.16 11.22
C THR A 94 -23.04 50.65 11.19
N GLU A 95 -24.31 50.28 11.02
CA GLU A 95 -24.78 48.89 11.11
C GLU A 95 -24.25 47.98 9.97
N ILE A 96 -24.20 48.47 8.72
CA ILE A 96 -23.78 47.64 7.57
C ILE A 96 -22.30 47.28 7.65
N SER A 97 -21.45 48.21 8.11
CA SER A 97 -20.02 47.96 8.31
C SER A 97 -19.76 46.96 9.43
N GLN A 98 -20.56 46.97 10.50
CA GLN A 98 -20.46 45.99 11.59
C GLN A 98 -20.81 44.56 11.12
N VAL A 99 -21.88 44.40 10.34
CA VAL A 99 -22.28 43.10 9.78
C VAL A 99 -21.22 42.58 8.82
N THR A 100 -20.66 43.46 7.98
CA THR A 100 -19.61 43.09 7.02
C THR A 100 -18.34 42.64 7.75
N GLY A 101 -17.92 43.34 8.81
CA GLY A 101 -16.80 42.94 9.65
C GLY A 101 -17.00 41.58 10.33
N ALA A 102 -18.18 41.36 10.93
CA ALA A 102 -18.53 40.10 11.57
C ALA A 102 -18.56 38.92 10.57
N PHE A 103 -19.06 39.15 9.35
CA PHE A 103 -19.08 38.13 8.30
C PHE A 103 -17.66 37.76 7.83
N HIS A 104 -16.77 38.74 7.64
CA HIS A 104 -15.37 38.47 7.29
C HIS A 104 -14.67 37.69 8.41
N GLN A 105 -14.89 38.06 9.67
CA GLN A 105 -14.35 37.33 10.81
C GLN A 105 -14.84 35.88 10.86
N MET A 106 -16.14 35.64 10.61
CA MET A 106 -16.70 34.29 10.53
C MET A 106 -16.12 33.47 9.37
N LEU A 107 -15.86 34.08 8.21
CA LEU A 107 -15.21 33.39 7.08
C LEU A 107 -13.78 32.99 7.42
N ASP A 108 -13.03 33.87 8.08
CA ASP A 108 -11.67 33.57 8.55
C ASP A 108 -11.67 32.46 9.61
N ASP A 109 -12.62 32.48 10.54
CA ASP A 109 -12.78 31.43 11.56
C ASP A 109 -13.15 30.09 10.93
N ASN A 110 -14.08 30.06 9.97
CA ASN A 110 -14.41 28.84 9.23
C ASN A 110 -13.21 28.30 8.44
N ALA A 111 -12.42 29.18 7.81
CA ALA A 111 -11.21 28.79 7.10
C ALA A 111 -10.18 28.15 8.04
N ARG A 112 -9.99 28.74 9.23
CA ARG A 112 -9.12 28.18 10.29
C ARG A 112 -9.60 26.81 10.75
N LEU A 113 -10.87 26.68 11.14
CA LEU A 113 -11.45 25.41 11.61
C LEU A 113 -11.36 24.30 10.55
N LEU A 114 -11.57 24.64 9.28
CA LEU A 114 -11.42 23.67 8.20
C LEU A 114 -9.98 23.18 8.04
N GLU A 115 -8.98 24.04 8.24
CA GLU A 115 -7.59 23.60 8.18
C GLU A 115 -7.20 22.76 9.40
N GLU A 116 -7.60 23.15 10.61
CA GLU A 116 -7.40 22.34 11.83
C GLU A 116 -8.05 20.95 11.71
N ALA A 117 -9.26 20.88 11.14
CA ALA A 117 -9.93 19.61 10.89
C ALA A 117 -9.17 18.75 9.87
N ARG A 118 -8.61 19.35 8.81
CA ARG A 118 -7.77 18.64 7.83
C ARG A 118 -6.47 18.15 8.42
N GLU A 119 -5.81 18.96 9.25
CA GLU A 119 -4.59 18.57 9.95
C GLU A 119 -4.85 17.41 10.91
N SER A 120 -5.93 17.49 11.69
CA SER A 120 -6.37 16.42 12.57
C SER A 120 -6.68 15.14 11.80
N ALA A 121 -7.39 15.24 10.67
CA ALA A 121 -7.67 14.09 9.80
C ALA A 121 -6.38 13.47 9.23
N ARG A 122 -5.41 14.29 8.80
CA ARG A 122 -4.09 13.81 8.34
C ARG A 122 -3.33 13.11 9.46
N GLN A 123 -3.35 13.64 10.67
CA GLN A 123 -2.69 13.02 11.82
C GLN A 123 -3.35 11.68 12.19
N LEU A 124 -4.68 11.63 12.24
CA LEU A 124 -5.41 10.40 12.50
C LEU A 124 -5.11 9.34 11.44
N GLN A 125 -5.06 9.74 10.16
CA GLN A 125 -4.73 8.84 9.07
C GLN A 125 -3.33 8.23 9.24
N ARG A 126 -2.32 9.04 9.59
CA ARG A 126 -0.96 8.54 9.89
C ARG A 126 -0.97 7.53 11.04
N VAL A 127 -1.67 7.83 12.14
CA VAL A 127 -1.78 6.92 13.28
C VAL A 127 -2.46 5.60 12.89
N VAL A 128 -3.50 5.65 12.05
CA VAL A 128 -4.18 4.45 11.54
C VAL A 128 -3.24 3.62 10.66
N ASP A 129 -2.47 4.27 9.79
CA ASP A 129 -1.53 3.58 8.91
C ASP A 129 -0.38 2.94 9.69
N ASP A 130 0.18 3.64 10.69
CA ASP A 130 1.20 3.10 11.60
C ASP A 130 0.65 1.93 12.43
N LEU A 131 -0.59 2.05 12.93
CA LEU A 131 -1.26 0.98 13.68
C LEU A 131 -1.44 -0.25 12.80
N LYS A 132 -1.90 -0.09 11.56
CA LYS A 132 -2.05 -1.20 10.61
C LYS A 132 -0.72 -1.88 10.32
N ALA A 133 0.32 -1.09 10.03
CA ALA A 133 1.66 -1.64 9.77
C ALA A 133 2.18 -2.45 10.97
N THR A 134 1.99 -1.95 12.19
CA THR A 134 2.37 -2.63 13.43
C THR A 134 1.56 -3.90 13.65
N GLN A 135 0.23 -3.85 13.47
CA GLN A 135 -0.64 -5.02 13.57
C GLN A 135 -0.25 -6.11 12.57
N GLU A 136 0.06 -5.74 11.33
CA GLU A 136 0.53 -6.71 10.33
C GLU A 136 1.85 -7.36 10.74
N GLN A 137 2.79 -6.58 11.30
CA GLN A 137 4.04 -7.13 11.82
C GLN A 137 3.80 -8.09 12.98
N LEU A 138 2.89 -7.75 13.90
CA LEU A 138 2.51 -8.63 15.02
C LEU A 138 1.90 -9.94 14.51
N VAL A 139 0.92 -9.86 13.60
CA VAL A 139 0.29 -11.05 13.00
C VAL A 139 1.31 -11.92 12.28
N ARG A 140 2.23 -11.32 11.52
CA ARG A 140 3.32 -12.05 10.87
C ARG A 140 4.24 -12.73 11.89
N GLY A 141 4.62 -12.01 12.95
CA GLY A 141 5.45 -12.56 14.03
C GLY A 141 4.80 -13.73 14.76
N GLU A 142 3.51 -13.61 15.08
CA GLU A 142 2.73 -14.67 15.72
C GLU A 142 2.56 -15.89 14.81
N THR A 143 2.30 -15.66 13.52
CA THR A 143 2.24 -16.73 12.51
C THR A 143 3.55 -17.49 12.43
N LEU A 144 4.69 -16.80 12.35
CA LEU A 144 6.02 -17.42 12.33
C LEU A 144 6.30 -18.19 13.62
N ARG A 145 5.90 -17.66 14.78
CA ARG A 145 6.04 -18.33 16.08
C ARG A 145 5.22 -19.62 16.12
N ALA A 146 3.98 -19.59 15.68
CA ALA A 146 3.11 -20.76 15.61
C ALA A 146 3.67 -21.83 14.64
N MET A 147 4.13 -21.41 13.46
CA MET A 147 4.81 -22.29 12.50
C MET A 147 6.07 -22.92 13.11
N GLY A 148 6.88 -22.15 13.83
CA GLY A 148 8.05 -22.65 14.55
C GLY A 148 7.67 -23.72 15.58
N GLN A 149 6.66 -23.47 16.42
CA GLN A 149 6.19 -24.44 17.42
C GLN A 149 5.69 -25.74 16.78
N LEU A 150 4.86 -25.64 15.74
CA LEU A 150 4.37 -26.80 14.99
C LEU A 150 5.51 -27.58 14.34
N ALA A 151 6.47 -26.88 13.71
CA ALA A 151 7.64 -27.49 13.09
C ALA A 151 8.52 -28.22 14.13
N SER A 152 8.71 -27.66 15.33
CA SER A 152 9.46 -28.34 16.41
C SER A 152 8.75 -29.61 16.87
N GLY A 153 7.43 -29.56 17.05
CA GLY A 153 6.63 -30.72 17.44
C GLY A 153 6.67 -31.83 16.39
N MET A 154 6.49 -31.47 15.11
CA MET A 154 6.55 -32.41 14.00
C MET A 154 7.95 -32.99 13.82
N ALA A 155 9.00 -32.16 13.86
CA ALA A 155 10.39 -32.62 13.76
C ALA A 155 10.77 -33.58 14.89
N HIS A 156 10.33 -33.30 16.12
CA HIS A 156 10.53 -34.22 17.24
C HIS A 156 9.87 -35.57 16.99
N HIS A 157 8.60 -35.57 16.55
CA HIS A 157 7.89 -36.82 16.27
C HIS A 157 8.54 -37.61 15.12
N LEU A 158 8.95 -36.95 14.05
CA LEU A 158 9.68 -37.57 12.95
C LEU A 158 11.01 -38.19 13.41
N ASN A 159 11.78 -37.46 14.23
CA ASN A 159 13.04 -37.97 14.77
C ASN A 159 12.81 -39.22 15.64
N ASN A 160 11.71 -39.27 16.40
CA ASN A 160 11.34 -40.47 17.17
C ASN A 160 10.99 -41.65 16.25
N LEU A 161 10.24 -41.43 15.17
CA LEU A 161 9.90 -42.47 14.21
C LEU A 161 11.17 -43.01 13.50
N PHE A 162 12.06 -42.12 13.06
CA PHE A 162 13.31 -42.53 12.44
C PHE A 162 14.22 -43.29 13.40
N ALA A 163 14.26 -42.94 14.68
CA ALA A 163 15.00 -43.71 15.68
C ALA A 163 14.49 -45.15 15.83
N VAL A 164 13.16 -45.35 15.83
CA VAL A 164 12.56 -46.70 15.87
C VAL A 164 12.85 -47.49 14.59
N ILE A 165 12.71 -46.86 13.42
CA ILE A 165 13.00 -47.51 12.12
C ILE A 165 14.48 -47.90 12.05
N LEU A 166 15.37 -46.99 12.45
CA LEU A 166 16.82 -47.22 12.48
C LEU A 166 17.17 -48.39 13.40
N GLY A 167 16.68 -48.39 14.63
CA GLY A 167 16.92 -49.47 15.59
C GLY A 167 16.41 -50.83 15.08
N ARG A 168 15.22 -50.87 14.46
CA ARG A 168 14.71 -52.11 13.84
C ARG A 168 15.56 -52.57 12.66
N ALA A 169 15.99 -51.66 11.80
CA ALA A 169 16.83 -51.98 10.65
C ALA A 169 18.20 -52.53 11.11
N GLU A 170 18.79 -51.96 12.15
CA GLU A 170 20.06 -52.42 12.74
C GLU A 170 19.94 -53.82 13.36
N LEU A 171 18.86 -54.08 14.11
CA LEU A 171 18.59 -55.41 14.67
C LEU A 171 18.39 -56.46 13.57
N LEU A 172 17.62 -56.14 12.51
CA LEU A 172 17.41 -57.05 11.39
C LEU A 172 18.69 -57.27 10.57
N LEU A 173 19.56 -56.26 10.43
CA LEU A 173 20.86 -56.40 9.76
C LEU A 173 21.79 -57.37 10.49
N ALA A 174 21.71 -57.43 11.81
CA ALA A 174 22.53 -58.34 12.62
C ALA A 174 22.22 -59.81 12.33
N SER A 175 20.97 -60.14 12.00
CA SER A 175 20.51 -61.51 11.69
C SER A 175 20.18 -61.75 10.22
N ALA A 176 20.49 -60.82 9.31
CA ALA A 176 20.11 -60.93 7.90
C ALA A 176 21.01 -61.90 7.13
N GLU A 177 20.39 -62.92 6.53
CA GLU A 177 21.04 -63.85 5.61
C GLU A 177 20.75 -63.46 4.16
N GLY A 178 21.77 -63.59 3.29
CA GLY A 178 21.65 -63.28 1.87
C GLY A 178 21.94 -61.81 1.49
N ALA A 179 22.63 -61.64 0.36
CA ALA A 179 23.11 -60.33 -0.10
C ALA A 179 21.99 -59.35 -0.48
N THR A 180 20.80 -59.86 -0.84
CA THR A 180 19.65 -59.02 -1.21
C THR A 180 18.97 -58.42 0.02
N ALA A 181 18.68 -59.25 1.04
CA ALA A 181 18.07 -58.79 2.28
C ALA A 181 18.96 -57.77 3.01
N ARG A 182 20.28 -58.03 3.10
CA ARG A 182 21.24 -57.07 3.65
C ARG A 182 21.24 -55.73 2.90
N ARG A 183 21.26 -55.75 1.56
CA ARG A 183 21.22 -54.51 0.76
C ARG A 183 19.93 -53.72 0.99
N SER A 184 18.78 -54.38 1.04
CA SER A 184 17.51 -53.69 1.30
C SER A 184 17.45 -53.07 2.69
N LEU A 185 17.93 -53.77 3.73
CA LEU A 185 17.97 -53.24 5.09
C LEU A 185 18.96 -52.07 5.24
N GLU A 186 20.11 -52.15 4.57
CA GLU A 186 21.09 -51.06 4.51
C GLU A 186 20.51 -49.81 3.84
N ASN A 187 19.70 -49.97 2.79
CA ASN A 187 18.98 -48.86 2.17
C ASN A 187 17.95 -48.24 3.13
N ILE A 188 17.20 -49.05 3.88
CA ILE A 188 16.25 -48.56 4.90
C ILE A 188 16.99 -47.80 6.00
N ARG A 189 18.12 -48.34 6.48
CA ARG A 189 18.98 -47.73 7.50
C ARG A 189 19.45 -46.34 7.06
N ARG A 190 19.95 -46.21 5.83
CA ARG A 190 20.39 -44.93 5.25
C ARG A 190 19.23 -43.94 5.12
N ALA A 191 18.10 -44.37 4.56
CA ALA A 191 16.93 -43.51 4.41
C ALA A 191 16.41 -42.98 5.76
N ALA A 192 16.43 -43.82 6.81
CA ALA A 192 16.04 -43.41 8.16
C ALA A 192 17.04 -42.41 8.76
N GLN A 193 18.35 -42.60 8.54
CA GLN A 193 19.38 -41.64 8.97
C GLN A 193 19.21 -40.29 8.27
N ASP A 194 19.03 -40.28 6.95
CA ASP A 194 18.84 -39.06 6.16
C ASP A 194 17.58 -38.30 6.64
N GLY A 195 16.49 -39.03 6.88
CA GLY A 195 15.26 -38.48 7.42
C GLY A 195 15.45 -37.86 8.82
N ALA A 196 16.18 -38.53 9.70
CA ALA A 196 16.50 -38.02 11.03
C ALA A 196 17.33 -36.73 10.97
N ASP A 197 18.27 -36.65 10.02
CA ASP A 197 19.07 -35.44 9.80
C ASP A 197 18.24 -34.27 9.28
N VAL A 198 17.28 -34.52 8.38
CA VAL A 198 16.31 -33.50 7.93
C VAL A 198 15.49 -33.01 9.13
N ALA A 199 14.94 -33.91 9.93
CA ALA A 199 14.13 -33.56 11.10
C ALA A 199 14.93 -32.71 12.10
N ARG A 200 16.19 -33.07 12.38
CA ARG A 200 17.09 -32.28 13.24
C ARG A 200 17.35 -30.87 12.71
N ARG A 201 17.49 -30.70 11.39
CA ARG A 201 17.65 -29.37 10.76
C ARG A 201 16.39 -28.51 10.95
N VAL A 202 15.20 -29.08 10.73
CA VAL A 202 13.92 -28.39 10.97
C VAL A 202 13.78 -27.98 12.44
N GLN A 203 14.12 -28.88 13.37
CA GLN A 203 14.08 -28.58 14.80
C GLN A 203 15.03 -27.45 15.20
N ARG A 204 16.25 -27.43 14.63
CA ARG A 204 17.23 -26.37 14.89
C ARG A 204 16.76 -25.02 14.35
N PHE A 205 16.21 -25.01 13.13
CA PHE A 205 15.64 -23.81 12.52
C PHE A 205 14.49 -23.23 13.35
N SER A 206 13.60 -24.08 13.84
CA SER A 206 12.49 -23.68 14.71
C SER A 206 12.96 -23.03 16.04
N ARG A 207 14.09 -23.47 16.61
CA ARG A 207 14.65 -22.90 17.85
C ARG A 207 15.35 -21.54 17.69
N LEU A 208 15.75 -21.16 16.47
CA LEU A 208 16.46 -19.90 16.19
C LEU A 208 15.55 -18.65 16.21
N HIS A 209 14.29 -18.79 16.62
CA HIS A 209 13.42 -17.66 16.95
C HIS A 209 13.24 -17.51 18.48
N PRO A 210 14.31 -17.25 19.27
CA PRO A 210 14.08 -16.53 20.49
C PRO A 210 13.67 -15.11 20.06
N LEU A 211 12.40 -14.76 20.28
CA LEU A 211 12.15 -13.43 20.84
C LEU A 211 13.20 -13.29 21.95
N SER A 212 14.14 -12.36 21.82
CA SER A 212 15.08 -12.03 22.88
C SER A 212 14.32 -12.13 24.20
N ALA A 213 14.79 -12.97 25.12
CA ALA A 213 14.13 -13.16 26.41
C ALA A 213 13.73 -11.78 26.95
N PRO A 214 12.50 -11.58 27.43
CA PRO A 214 12.02 -10.27 27.82
C PRO A 214 13.05 -9.64 28.77
N VAL A 215 13.74 -8.62 28.27
CA VAL A 215 14.65 -7.82 29.08
C VAL A 215 13.73 -6.94 29.92
N ALA A 216 13.88 -6.98 31.23
CA ALA A 216 13.16 -6.08 32.11
C ALA A 216 13.53 -4.64 31.72
N VAL A 217 12.56 -3.90 31.17
CA VAL A 217 12.68 -2.46 30.93
C VAL A 217 12.15 -1.77 32.18
N ASP A 218 12.99 -0.98 32.84
CA ASP A 218 12.56 -0.16 33.97
C ASP A 218 11.68 0.98 33.45
N LEU A 219 10.42 1.01 33.89
CA LEU A 219 9.45 2.04 33.51
C LEU A 219 9.73 3.40 34.16
N ARG A 220 10.78 3.52 34.97
CA ARG A 220 11.22 4.78 35.59
C ARG A 220 12.17 5.61 34.73
N GLU A 221 12.61 5.09 33.59
CA GLU A 221 13.50 5.79 32.65
C GLU A 221 12.78 6.30 31.38
N LEU A 222 11.45 6.30 31.37
CA LEU A 222 10.58 6.92 30.35
C LEU A 222 9.77 8.07 30.96
#